data_AF-A0A7J9HN32-F1
#
_entry.id   AF-A0A7J9HN32-F1
#
_cell.length_a   1.000
_cell.length_b   1.000
_cell.length_c   1.000
_cell.angle_alpha   90.00
_cell.angle_beta   90.00
_cell.angle_gamma   90.00
#
_symmetry.space_group_name_H-M   'P 1'
#
loop_
_entity.id
_entity.type
_entity.pdbx_description
1 polymer ?
#
loop_
_entity_poly.entity_id
_entity_poly.type
_entity_poly.pdbx_seq_one_letter_code
_entity_poly.pdbx_strand_id
1 'polypeptide(L)'
;MAAFVKSLDQKHLVTVGLEGFYGLNTTKGLEVNPGEWAASLGSDFIQNSAIENIDFASVHAYPDSWMPHDDMEAKARFLSRWVDSHISDGDHVLKKPVIFTEVGSLVHADNQGLADKDILLKTMYEKIYESAKKRQAGAGALIWQLLVEGVGEYSDRFSIVAWDNPSTYKLILKQSCRLKSIFAKSIQSRKLNKDPCSGNLP
;
A
#
# COMPACT_ATOMS: atom_id res chain seq x y z
N MET A 1 5.59 -10.18 -21.61
CA MET A 1 5.18 -11.18 -20.60
C MET A 1 3.70 -11.08 -20.23
N ALA A 2 3.16 -9.90 -19.86
CA ALA A 2 1.75 -9.76 -19.50
C ALA A 2 0.76 -10.34 -20.53
N ALA A 3 0.96 -10.06 -21.83
CA ALA A 3 0.15 -10.63 -22.91
C ALA A 3 0.18 -12.18 -22.96
N PHE A 4 1.33 -12.78 -22.67
CA PHE A 4 1.49 -14.23 -22.63
C PHE A 4 0.79 -14.84 -21.41
N VAL A 5 0.87 -14.20 -20.23
CA VAL A 5 0.09 -14.64 -19.07
C VAL A 5 -1.40 -14.59 -19.39
N LYS A 6 -1.87 -13.49 -20.00
CA LYS A 6 -3.28 -13.33 -20.38
C LYS A 6 -3.75 -14.27 -21.48
N SER A 7 -2.87 -14.74 -22.36
CA SER A 7 -3.26 -15.75 -23.36
C SER A 7 -3.52 -17.12 -22.73
N LEU A 8 -2.88 -17.42 -21.61
CA LEU A 8 -3.09 -18.65 -20.82
C LEU A 8 -4.24 -18.49 -19.82
N ASP A 9 -4.37 -17.32 -19.19
CA ASP A 9 -5.37 -17.03 -18.18
C ASP A 9 -6.08 -15.69 -18.42
N GLN A 10 -7.32 -15.78 -18.90
CA GLN A 10 -8.16 -14.62 -19.18
C GLN A 10 -9.10 -14.25 -18.01
N LYS A 11 -9.04 -15.00 -16.89
CA LYS A 11 -9.95 -14.82 -15.75
C LYS A 11 -9.35 -14.00 -14.63
N HIS A 12 -8.04 -14.13 -14.40
CA HIS A 12 -7.37 -13.46 -13.29
C HIS A 12 -6.77 -12.09 -13.69
N LEU A 13 -6.69 -11.20 -12.71
CA LEU A 13 -6.00 -9.92 -12.85
C LEU A 13 -4.49 -10.14 -12.84
N VAL A 14 -3.77 -9.30 -13.56
CA VAL A 14 -2.31 -9.30 -13.72
C VAL A 14 -1.81 -7.89 -13.42
N THR A 15 -0.71 -7.81 -12.67
CA THR A 15 0.05 -6.60 -12.44
C THR A 15 1.54 -6.85 -12.65
N VAL A 16 2.38 -5.82 -12.53
CA VAL A 16 3.82 -5.91 -12.75
C VAL A 16 4.55 -6.29 -11.44
N GLY A 17 4.14 -5.71 -10.30
CA GLY A 17 4.76 -5.98 -9.00
C GLY A 17 6.02 -5.14 -8.73
N LEU A 18 6.10 -3.93 -9.29
CA LEU A 18 7.21 -3.00 -9.07
C LEU A 18 6.88 -1.99 -7.97
N GLU A 19 7.93 -1.36 -7.44
CA GLU A 19 7.85 -0.39 -6.35
C GLU A 19 7.06 0.87 -6.70
N GLY A 20 6.96 1.20 -7.99
CA GLY A 20 6.21 2.36 -8.48
C GLY A 20 7.08 3.60 -8.77
N PHE A 21 8.39 3.47 -8.91
CA PHE A 21 9.22 4.62 -9.26
C PHE A 21 8.87 5.19 -10.64
N TYR A 22 8.88 6.52 -10.73
CA TYR A 22 8.74 7.24 -11.99
C TYR A 22 10.08 7.29 -12.73
N GLY A 23 10.05 7.13 -14.05
CA GLY A 23 11.26 7.08 -14.89
C GLY A 23 11.92 8.44 -15.13
N LEU A 24 13.15 8.40 -15.64
CA LEU A 24 14.03 9.56 -15.88
C LEU A 24 13.44 10.64 -16.80
N ASN A 25 12.52 10.26 -17.69
CA ASN A 25 11.94 11.18 -18.68
C ASN A 25 10.70 11.93 -18.15
N THR A 26 10.40 11.84 -16.85
CA THR A 26 9.23 12.48 -16.24
C THR A 26 9.67 13.54 -15.23
N THR A 27 9.05 14.72 -15.26
CA THR A 27 9.27 15.75 -14.23
C THR A 27 8.83 15.26 -12.84
N LYS A 28 7.81 14.39 -12.81
CA LYS A 28 7.32 13.73 -11.59
C LYS A 28 8.39 12.89 -10.90
N GLY A 29 9.32 12.28 -11.63
CA GLY A 29 10.43 11.53 -11.04
C GLY A 29 11.26 12.38 -10.08
N LEU A 30 11.52 13.64 -10.40
CA LEU A 30 12.28 14.54 -9.52
C LEU A 30 11.47 14.99 -8.30
N GLU A 31 10.15 15.09 -8.40
CA GLU A 31 9.28 15.62 -7.35
C GLU A 31 8.73 14.56 -6.39
N VAL A 32 8.51 13.34 -6.89
CA VAL A 32 7.73 12.30 -6.20
C VAL A 32 8.60 11.13 -5.74
N ASN A 33 9.66 10.77 -6.48
CA ASN A 33 10.52 9.65 -6.07
C ASN A 33 11.24 9.96 -4.74
N PRO A 34 11.63 8.93 -3.96
CA PRO A 34 12.36 9.13 -2.71
C PRO A 34 13.78 9.69 -2.91
N GLY A 35 14.32 9.63 -4.13
CA GLY A 35 15.58 10.22 -4.51
C GLY A 35 15.84 10.03 -6.01
N GLU A 36 16.82 10.76 -6.55
CA GLU A 36 17.19 10.69 -7.98
C GLU A 36 17.57 9.27 -8.42
N TRP A 37 18.16 8.48 -7.50
CA TRP A 37 18.54 7.10 -7.74
C TRP A 37 17.36 6.21 -8.15
N ALA A 38 16.15 6.48 -7.65
CA ALA A 38 14.99 5.63 -7.89
C ALA A 38 14.60 5.60 -9.37
N ALA A 39 14.72 6.74 -10.08
CA ALA A 39 14.46 6.82 -11.51
C ALA A 39 15.48 6.02 -12.34
N SER A 40 16.69 5.78 -11.80
CA SER A 40 17.78 5.06 -12.48
C SER A 40 17.66 3.53 -12.42
N LEU A 41 16.68 3.00 -11.66
CA LEU A 41 16.48 1.55 -11.50
C LEU A 41 15.80 0.87 -12.69
N GLY A 42 15.46 1.62 -13.75
CA GLY A 42 14.97 1.08 -15.02
C GLY A 42 13.47 0.79 -15.06
N SER A 43 12.72 1.15 -14.01
CA SER A 43 11.25 1.11 -13.99
C SER A 43 10.63 2.47 -14.31
N ASP A 44 9.40 2.45 -14.80
CA ASP A 44 8.56 3.64 -14.98
C ASP A 44 7.11 3.27 -14.68
N PHE A 45 6.59 3.77 -13.55
CA PHE A 45 5.23 3.49 -13.07
C PHE A 45 4.17 3.66 -14.16
N ILE A 46 4.24 4.75 -14.94
CA ILE A 46 3.24 5.04 -15.96
C ILE A 46 3.40 4.07 -17.12
N GLN A 47 4.60 3.95 -17.68
CA GLN A 47 4.81 3.12 -18.87
C GLN A 47 4.57 1.63 -18.58
N ASN A 48 5.02 1.14 -17.44
CA ASN A 48 4.82 -0.26 -17.05
C ASN A 48 3.34 -0.56 -16.78
N SER A 49 2.63 0.35 -16.09
CA SER A 49 1.22 0.14 -15.75
C SER A 49 0.26 0.43 -16.91
N ALA A 50 0.67 1.20 -17.92
CA ALA A 50 -0.17 1.52 -19.08
C ALA A 50 -0.34 0.35 -20.06
N ILE A 51 0.50 -0.68 -19.98
CA ILE A 51 0.40 -1.89 -20.82
C ILE A 51 -1.01 -2.47 -20.74
N GLU A 52 -1.62 -2.77 -21.89
CA GLU A 52 -3.03 -3.20 -22.00
C GLU A 52 -3.35 -4.41 -21.10
N ASN A 53 -2.44 -5.39 -21.04
CA ASN A 53 -2.63 -6.62 -20.27
C ASN A 53 -2.29 -6.50 -18.78
N ILE A 54 -2.07 -5.29 -18.27
CA ILE A 54 -1.93 -4.99 -16.84
C ILE A 54 -3.26 -4.41 -16.36
N ASP A 55 -3.93 -5.08 -15.42
CA ASP A 55 -5.29 -4.70 -15.02
C ASP A 55 -5.33 -3.66 -13.89
N PHE A 56 -4.29 -3.63 -13.05
CA PHE A 56 -4.14 -2.65 -11.97
C PHE A 56 -2.67 -2.31 -11.76
N ALA A 57 -2.42 -1.11 -11.25
CA ALA A 57 -1.08 -0.64 -10.95
C ALA A 57 -0.69 -1.04 -9.51
N SER A 58 0.53 -1.56 -9.36
CA SER A 58 1.13 -1.91 -8.06
C SER A 58 2.13 -0.84 -7.64
N VAL A 59 2.20 -0.57 -6.34
CA VAL A 59 3.14 0.40 -5.75
C VAL A 59 3.61 -0.16 -4.41
N HIS A 60 4.89 0.02 -4.07
CA HIS A 60 5.43 -0.31 -2.75
C HIS A 60 5.64 0.98 -1.95
N ALA A 61 5.80 0.86 -0.64
CA ALA A 61 6.12 2.00 0.22
C ALA A 61 7.02 1.56 1.37
N TYR A 62 8.29 2.00 1.32
CA TYR A 62 9.27 1.79 2.39
C TYR A 62 10.00 3.08 2.78
N PRO A 63 9.29 4.11 3.30
CA PRO A 63 9.90 5.40 3.64
C PRO A 63 11.14 5.26 4.55
N ASP A 64 11.11 4.33 5.52
CA ASP A 64 12.24 4.11 6.42
C ASP A 64 13.50 3.60 5.72
N SER A 65 13.34 2.80 4.66
CA SER A 65 14.47 2.24 3.93
C SER A 65 14.97 3.17 2.83
N TRP A 66 14.06 3.90 2.19
CA TRP A 66 14.40 4.80 1.10
C TRP A 66 14.95 6.15 1.58
N MET A 67 14.57 6.56 2.79
CA MET A 67 14.92 7.85 3.40
C MET A 67 15.56 7.64 4.79
N PRO A 68 16.72 6.95 4.88
CA PRO A 68 17.30 6.50 6.15
C PRO A 68 17.82 7.63 7.05
N HIS A 69 18.03 8.82 6.50
CA HIS A 69 18.56 9.99 7.21
C HIS A 69 17.50 11.04 7.54
N ASP A 70 16.27 10.84 7.08
CA ASP A 70 15.16 11.77 7.31
C ASP A 70 14.41 11.45 8.59
N ASP A 71 13.85 12.48 9.21
CA ASP A 71 12.99 12.34 10.38
C ASP A 71 11.60 11.77 10.01
N MET A 72 10.84 11.39 11.04
CA MET A 72 9.53 10.76 10.84
C MET A 72 8.52 11.72 10.18
N GLU A 73 8.63 13.02 10.40
CA GLU A 73 7.74 13.99 9.78
C GLU A 73 7.97 14.08 8.27
N ALA A 74 9.24 14.13 7.86
CA ALA A 74 9.65 14.12 6.46
C ALA A 74 9.22 12.83 5.76
N LYS A 75 9.41 11.67 6.39
CA LYS A 75 8.96 10.37 5.88
C LYS A 75 7.42 10.29 5.75
N ALA A 76 6.67 10.81 6.71
CA ALA A 76 5.20 10.85 6.62
C ALA A 76 4.70 11.81 5.53
N ARG A 77 5.33 12.98 5.36
CA ARG A 77 5.04 13.91 4.26
C ARG A 77 5.37 13.29 2.91
N PHE A 78 6.51 12.61 2.80
CA PHE A 78 6.87 11.84 1.61
C PHE A 78 5.79 10.79 1.30
N LEU A 79 5.44 9.93 2.27
CA LEU A 79 4.43 8.90 2.07
C LEU A 79 3.08 9.46 1.63
N SER A 80 2.64 10.57 2.25
CA SER A 80 1.41 11.26 1.86
C SER A 80 1.44 11.69 0.38
N ARG A 81 2.53 12.35 -0.07
CA ARG A 81 2.69 12.77 -1.47
C ARG A 81 2.85 11.60 -2.43
N TRP A 82 3.57 10.56 -2.01
CA TRP A 82 3.76 9.31 -2.75
C TRP A 82 2.40 8.69 -3.06
N VAL A 83 1.55 8.54 -2.03
CA VAL A 83 0.21 7.96 -2.20
C VAL A 83 -0.69 8.83 -3.08
N ASP A 84 -0.75 10.14 -2.83
CA ASP A 84 -1.59 11.06 -3.61
C ASP A 84 -1.20 11.07 -5.10
N SER A 85 0.09 11.07 -5.41
CA SER A 85 0.59 11.14 -6.79
C SER A 85 0.24 9.89 -7.58
N HIS A 86 0.43 8.70 -7.00
CA HIS A 86 0.11 7.44 -7.65
C HIS A 86 -1.40 7.27 -7.86
N ILE A 87 -2.21 7.63 -6.86
CA ILE A 87 -3.68 7.60 -6.99
C ILE A 87 -4.14 8.55 -8.09
N SER A 88 -3.59 9.77 -8.13
CA SER A 88 -3.90 10.76 -9.17
C SER A 88 -3.58 10.24 -10.57
N ASP A 89 -2.44 9.57 -10.74
CA ASP A 89 -2.10 8.95 -12.03
C ASP A 89 -2.98 7.75 -12.36
N GLY A 90 -3.37 6.95 -11.37
CA GLY A 90 -4.40 5.92 -11.52
C GLY A 90 -5.72 6.47 -12.05
N ASP A 91 -6.18 7.59 -11.49
CA ASP A 91 -7.43 8.27 -11.85
C ASP A 91 -7.36 8.93 -13.23
N HIS A 92 -6.28 9.66 -13.50
CA HIS A 92 -6.25 10.61 -14.60
C HIS A 92 -5.49 10.12 -15.82
N VAL A 93 -4.45 9.31 -15.62
CA VAL A 93 -3.57 8.84 -16.70
C VAL A 93 -3.87 7.38 -17.07
N LEU A 94 -3.80 6.48 -16.09
CA LEU A 94 -3.86 5.04 -16.33
C LEU A 94 -5.29 4.51 -16.48
N LYS A 95 -6.26 5.17 -15.83
CA LYS A 95 -7.64 4.68 -15.69
C LYS A 95 -7.70 3.28 -15.09
N LYS A 96 -6.82 3.01 -14.13
CA LYS A 96 -6.64 1.70 -13.47
C LYS A 96 -6.62 1.87 -11.95
N PRO A 97 -7.12 0.88 -11.19
CA PRO A 97 -6.93 0.85 -9.74
C PRO A 97 -5.45 0.83 -9.37
N VAL A 98 -5.12 1.44 -8.23
CA VAL A 98 -3.78 1.47 -7.64
C VAL A 98 -3.83 0.75 -6.30
N ILE A 99 -3.03 -0.30 -6.15
CA ILE A 99 -2.90 -1.07 -4.92
C ILE A 99 -1.47 -0.91 -4.40
N PHE A 100 -1.34 -0.51 -3.13
CA PHE A 100 -0.05 -0.50 -2.46
C PHE A 100 0.25 -1.92 -1.99
N THR A 101 0.91 -2.71 -2.83
CA THR A 101 1.09 -4.16 -2.65
C THR A 101 2.12 -4.52 -1.59
N GLU A 102 2.95 -3.57 -1.19
CA GLU A 102 3.81 -3.67 -0.01
C GLU A 102 3.89 -2.34 0.72
N VAL A 103 3.63 -2.35 2.02
CA VAL A 103 3.81 -1.21 2.92
C VAL A 103 4.57 -1.69 4.14
N GLY A 104 5.81 -1.25 4.28
CA GLY A 104 6.69 -1.64 5.38
C GLY A 104 7.20 -0.43 6.16
N SER A 105 7.42 -0.64 7.46
CA SER A 105 8.14 0.28 8.34
C SER A 105 9.10 -0.54 9.20
N LEU A 106 10.32 -0.04 9.39
CA LEU A 106 11.33 -0.76 10.17
C LEU A 106 10.88 -0.82 11.63
N VAL A 107 10.86 -2.03 12.19
CA VAL A 107 10.66 -2.21 13.64
C VAL A 107 11.99 -1.92 14.31
N HIS A 108 12.21 -0.66 14.72
CA HIS A 108 13.33 -0.32 15.59
C HIS A 108 13.15 -0.99 16.95
N ALA A 109 14.25 -1.40 17.59
CA ALA A 109 14.22 -2.16 18.84
C ALA A 109 13.72 -1.36 20.06
N ASP A 110 13.42 -0.07 19.89
CA ASP A 110 12.89 0.82 20.90
C ASP A 110 11.39 1.07 20.71
N ASN A 111 10.72 1.57 21.76
CA ASN A 111 9.30 1.92 21.71
C ASN A 111 8.99 3.01 20.65
N GLN A 112 10.01 3.74 20.17
CA GLN A 112 9.89 4.75 19.13
C GLN A 112 9.56 4.10 17.77
N GLY A 113 10.20 2.97 17.42
CA GLY A 113 9.92 2.25 16.17
C GLY A 113 8.48 1.77 16.02
N LEU A 114 7.81 1.40 17.11
CA LEU A 114 6.39 1.01 17.08
C LEU A 114 5.46 2.20 16.82
N ALA A 115 5.77 3.37 17.39
CA ALA A 115 5.01 4.59 17.16
C ALA A 115 5.16 5.09 15.72
N ASP A 116 6.37 5.04 15.18
CA ASP A 116 6.71 5.46 13.82
C ASP A 116 5.96 4.60 12.77
N LYS A 117 5.93 3.28 12.98
CA LYS A 117 5.16 2.33 12.16
C LYS A 117 3.67 2.67 12.13
N ASP A 118 3.07 2.92 13.28
CA ASP A 118 1.65 3.26 13.37
C ASP A 118 1.33 4.61 12.70
N ILE A 119 2.27 5.57 12.70
CA ILE A 119 2.14 6.84 11.97
C ILE A 119 2.11 6.61 10.46
N LEU A 120 3.07 5.86 9.92
CA LEU A 120 3.14 5.57 8.48
C LEU A 120 1.91 4.77 8.02
N LEU A 121 1.54 3.73 8.77
CA LEU A 121 0.38 2.90 8.44
C LEU A 121 -0.92 3.69 8.49
N LYS A 122 -1.10 4.53 9.52
CA LYS A 122 -2.26 5.42 9.63
C LYS A 122 -2.33 6.41 8.47
N THR A 123 -1.19 6.95 8.03
CA THR A 123 -1.10 7.88 6.89
C THR A 123 -1.57 7.19 5.62
N MET A 124 -1.04 6.00 5.31
CA MET A 124 -1.46 5.19 4.17
C MET A 124 -2.96 4.89 4.20
N TYR A 125 -3.46 4.38 5.33
CA TYR A 125 -4.86 3.99 5.47
C TYR A 125 -5.83 5.14 5.36
N GLU A 126 -5.50 6.32 5.88
CA GLU A 126 -6.35 7.51 5.73
C GLU A 126 -6.46 7.94 4.27
N LYS A 127 -5.33 7.95 3.54
CA LYS A 127 -5.32 8.28 2.11
C LYS A 127 -6.13 7.30 1.27
N ILE A 128 -5.96 6.00 1.50
CA ILE A 128 -6.73 4.96 0.81
C ILE A 128 -8.23 5.07 1.13
N TYR A 129 -8.58 5.32 2.39
CA TYR A 129 -9.98 5.48 2.77
C TYR A 129 -10.63 6.70 2.13
N GLU A 130 -9.94 7.85 2.10
CA GLU A 130 -10.46 9.06 1.46
C GLU A 130 -10.56 8.91 -0.06
N SER A 131 -9.60 8.24 -0.70
CA SER A 131 -9.70 7.83 -2.11
C SER A 131 -10.94 6.97 -2.35
N ALA A 132 -11.14 5.92 -1.56
CA ALA A 132 -12.29 5.02 -1.69
C ALA A 132 -13.63 5.75 -1.51
N LYS A 133 -13.73 6.67 -0.53
CA LYS A 133 -14.92 7.52 -0.33
C LYS A 133 -15.24 8.37 -1.56
N LYS A 134 -14.21 8.90 -2.22
CA LYS A 134 -14.32 9.73 -3.43
C LYS A 134 -14.44 8.90 -4.71
N ARG A 135 -14.40 7.56 -4.61
CA ARG A 135 -14.38 6.62 -5.75
C ARG A 135 -13.20 6.85 -6.69
N GLN A 136 -12.05 7.18 -6.11
CA GLN A 136 -10.78 7.35 -6.80
C GLN A 136 -10.01 6.02 -6.89
N ALA A 137 -8.90 6.01 -7.65
CA ALA A 137 -8.16 4.83 -8.03
C ALA A 137 -7.45 4.10 -6.86
N GLY A 138 -7.23 4.75 -5.71
CA GLY A 138 -6.62 4.11 -4.55
C GLY A 138 -7.52 3.02 -3.99
N ALA A 139 -7.15 1.77 -4.24
CA ALA A 139 -8.01 0.59 -4.09
C ALA A 139 -7.65 -0.28 -2.87
N GLY A 140 -6.46 -0.12 -2.29
CA GLY A 140 -6.06 -0.90 -1.12
C GLY A 140 -4.58 -0.76 -0.78
N ALA A 141 -4.22 -1.34 0.37
CA ALA A 141 -2.84 -1.46 0.83
C ALA A 141 -2.63 -2.80 1.55
N LEU A 142 -1.48 -3.42 1.33
CA LEU A 142 -1.05 -4.69 1.94
C LEU A 142 0.20 -4.43 2.78
N ILE A 143 0.20 -4.86 4.04
CA ILE A 143 1.34 -4.66 4.94
C ILE A 143 2.40 -5.73 4.67
N TRP A 144 3.66 -5.31 4.59
CA TRP A 144 4.81 -6.20 4.61
C TRP A 144 5.46 -6.19 6.00
N GLN A 145 5.52 -7.31 6.73
CA GLN A 145 4.74 -8.53 6.49
C GLN A 145 4.11 -9.01 7.79
N LEU A 146 2.95 -9.66 7.68
CA LEU A 146 2.33 -10.32 8.81
C LEU A 146 2.92 -11.72 8.98
N LEU A 147 3.37 -12.03 10.20
CA LEU A 147 3.74 -13.37 10.60
C LEU A 147 2.65 -14.01 11.44
N VAL A 148 2.59 -15.34 11.35
CA VAL A 148 1.84 -16.16 12.30
C VAL A 148 2.66 -16.27 13.59
N GLU A 149 2.00 -16.48 14.73
CA GLU A 149 2.68 -16.74 16.00
C GLU A 149 3.57 -18.00 15.90
N GLY A 150 4.75 -17.96 16.52
CA GLY A 150 5.65 -19.11 16.64
C GLY A 150 6.57 -19.38 15.44
N VAL A 151 6.56 -18.53 14.41
CA VAL A 151 7.45 -18.65 13.22
C VAL A 151 8.46 -17.49 13.13
N GLY A 152 8.95 -17.03 14.27
CA GLY A 152 9.83 -15.86 14.38
C GLY A 152 11.18 -16.03 13.66
N GLU A 153 11.61 -17.24 13.36
CA GLU A 153 12.82 -17.55 12.60
C GLU A 153 12.78 -17.07 11.13
N TYR A 154 11.58 -16.80 10.60
CA TYR A 154 11.39 -16.22 9.26
C TYR A 154 11.22 -14.69 9.30
N SER A 155 11.36 -14.08 10.47
CA SER A 155 11.22 -12.63 10.64
C SER A 155 12.32 -11.87 9.92
N ASP A 156 11.90 -10.84 9.19
CA ASP A 156 12.76 -9.74 8.76
C ASP A 156 12.58 -8.52 9.70
N ARG A 157 13.14 -7.37 9.31
CA ARG A 157 13.06 -6.12 10.08
C ARG A 157 11.71 -5.39 9.95
N PHE A 158 10.76 -5.94 9.19
CA PHE A 158 9.43 -5.37 8.96
C PHE A 158 8.31 -6.26 9.49
N SER A 159 8.64 -7.50 9.83
CA SER A 159 7.71 -8.53 10.25
C SER A 159 6.97 -8.17 11.53
N ILE A 160 5.67 -8.49 11.54
CA ILE A 160 4.78 -8.18 12.65
C ILE A 160 3.89 -9.39 12.93
N VAL A 161 3.93 -9.88 14.17
CA VAL A 161 2.86 -10.75 14.67
C VAL A 161 1.75 -9.85 15.19
N ALA A 162 0.56 -9.95 14.59
CA ALA A 162 -0.54 -9.01 14.84
C ALA A 162 -0.99 -8.97 16.31
N TRP A 163 -1.04 -10.12 16.97
CA TRP A 163 -1.47 -10.25 18.37
C TRP A 163 -0.49 -9.61 19.37
N ASP A 164 0.79 -9.63 19.03
CA ASP A 164 1.85 -8.99 19.83
C ASP A 164 1.91 -7.47 19.62
N ASN A 165 1.15 -6.95 18.64
CA ASN A 165 1.15 -5.55 18.24
C ASN A 165 -0.29 -4.97 18.27
N PRO A 166 -0.91 -4.81 19.45
CA PRO A 166 -2.32 -4.48 19.59
C PRO A 166 -2.70 -3.12 18.97
N SER A 167 -1.80 -2.13 18.97
CA SER A 167 -2.04 -0.83 18.34
C SER A 167 -2.14 -0.93 16.82
N THR A 168 -1.18 -1.61 16.19
CA THR A 168 -1.16 -1.89 14.76
C THR A 168 -2.34 -2.77 14.34
N TYR A 169 -2.66 -3.81 15.11
CA TYR A 169 -3.84 -4.65 14.89
C TYR A 169 -5.13 -3.84 14.88
N LYS A 170 -5.29 -2.90 15.83
CA LYS A 170 -6.44 -2.00 15.89
C LYS A 170 -6.53 -1.08 14.68
N LEU A 171 -5.40 -0.61 14.12
CA LEU A 171 -5.37 0.16 12.88
C LEU A 171 -5.85 -0.68 11.68
N ILE A 172 -5.34 -1.89 11.53
CA ILE A 172 -5.73 -2.83 10.46
C ILE A 172 -7.23 -3.11 10.51
N LEU A 173 -7.74 -3.45 11.70
CA LEU A 173 -9.16 -3.74 11.90
C LEU A 173 -10.02 -2.51 11.57
N LYS A 174 -9.64 -1.34 12.12
CA LYS A 174 -10.38 -0.09 11.88
C LYS A 174 -10.44 0.26 10.39
N GLN A 175 -9.32 0.14 9.67
CA GLN A 175 -9.30 0.40 8.23
C GLN A 175 -10.18 -0.58 7.46
N SER A 176 -10.07 -1.87 7.75
CA SER A 176 -10.87 -2.91 7.10
C SER A 176 -12.37 -2.66 7.28
N CYS A 177 -12.79 -2.29 8.48
CA CYS A 177 -14.19 -1.98 8.77
C CYS A 177 -14.68 -0.68 8.13
N ARG A 178 -13.82 0.35 8.09
CA ARG A 178 -14.08 1.60 7.38
C ARG A 178 -14.29 1.37 5.88
N LEU A 179 -13.42 0.60 5.22
CA LEU A 179 -13.58 0.28 3.80
C LEU A 179 -14.84 -0.58 3.56
N LYS A 180 -15.07 -1.60 4.40
CA LYS A 180 -16.28 -2.42 4.31
C LYS A 180 -17.56 -1.58 4.36
N SER A 181 -17.63 -0.55 5.22
CA SER A 181 -18.84 0.27 5.36
C SER A 181 -19.12 1.14 4.13
N ILE A 182 -18.10 1.54 3.36
CA ILE A 182 -18.26 2.23 2.06
C ILE A 182 -19.00 1.31 1.08
N PHE A 183 -18.60 0.03 1.02
CA PHE A 183 -19.09 -0.92 0.03
C PHE A 183 -20.30 -1.76 0.50
N ALA A 184 -20.62 -1.77 1.79
CA ALA A 184 -21.75 -2.53 2.36
C ALA A 184 -23.12 -2.08 1.81
N LYS A 185 -23.23 -0.87 1.26
CA LYS A 185 -24.44 -0.43 0.54
C LYS A 185 -24.61 -1.08 -0.84
N SER A 186 -23.61 -1.81 -1.35
CA SER A 186 -23.59 -2.39 -2.69
C SER A 186 -23.66 -3.92 -2.74
N ILE A 187 -23.52 -4.63 -1.61
CA ILE A 187 -23.49 -6.09 -1.56
C ILE A 187 -24.49 -6.57 -0.50
N GLN A 188 -25.50 -7.36 -0.91
CA GLN A 188 -26.27 -8.20 0.01
C GLN A 188 -25.28 -9.16 0.70
N SER A 189 -24.78 -8.76 1.87
CA SER A 189 -23.69 -9.48 2.53
C SER A 189 -24.18 -10.84 3.02
N ARG A 190 -23.53 -11.92 2.57
CA ARG A 190 -23.54 -13.21 3.25
C ARG A 190 -23.08 -12.99 4.70
N LYS A 191 -23.95 -13.31 5.66
CA LYS A 191 -23.63 -13.20 7.10
C LYS A 191 -22.48 -14.16 7.42
N LEU A 192 -21.32 -13.60 7.78
CA LEU A 192 -20.29 -14.34 8.51
C LEU A 192 -20.73 -14.43 9.98
N ASN A 193 -20.57 -15.60 10.60
CA ASN A 193 -21.10 -15.90 11.94
C ASN A 193 -20.49 -15.06 13.09
N LYS A 194 -19.42 -14.29 12.83
CA LYS A 194 -18.88 -13.25 13.72
C LYS A 194 -18.27 -12.13 12.87
N ASP A 195 -18.90 -10.96 12.82
CA ASP A 195 -18.37 -9.81 12.09
C ASP A 195 -17.44 -9.01 13.02
N PRO A 196 -16.11 -9.00 12.79
CA PRO A 196 -15.17 -8.29 13.66
C PRO A 196 -15.38 -6.77 13.64
N CYS A 197 -16.17 -6.25 12.69
CA CYS A 197 -16.58 -4.84 12.62
C CYS A 197 -17.82 -4.49 13.44
N SER A 198 -18.46 -5.47 14.10
CA SER A 198 -19.71 -5.30 14.86
C SER A 198 -19.53 -5.25 16.38
N GLY A 199 -18.30 -5.40 16.88
CA GLY A 199 -17.97 -5.31 18.31
C GLY A 199 -17.29 -4.00 18.70
N ASN A 200 -17.56 -3.52 19.92
CA ASN A 200 -16.66 -2.58 20.58
C ASN A 200 -15.32 -3.30 20.78
N LEU A 201 -14.23 -2.74 20.25
CA LEU A 201 -12.86 -3.18 20.57
C LEU A 201 -12.70 -3.21 22.11
N PRO A 202 -12.09 -4.26 22.69
CA PRO A 202 -11.68 -4.21 24.08
C PRO A 202 -10.71 -3.03 24.34
#